data_AF-A0A535D8I0-F1
#
_entry.id   AF-A0A535D8I0-F1
#
_cell.length_a   1.000
_cell.length_b   1.000
_cell.length_c   1.000
_cell.angle_alpha   90.00
_cell.angle_beta   90.00
_cell.angle_gamma   90.00
#
_symmetry.space_group_name_H-M   'P 1'
#
loop_
_entity.id
_entity.type
_entity.pdbx_description
1 polymer ?
#
loop_
_entity_poly.entity_id
_entity_poly.type
_entity_poly.pdbx_seq_one_letter_code
_entity_poly.pdbx_strand_id
1 'polypeptide(L)'
;MKRMRVPFLPAIVALLAVLAAFPILTNNPSMREELFLVFMLVTLASSINIIMGYTGYVSFGHIVFFGLGGYFAFYLMQIQGWHFIPSLIVAAIPSAVIAALIGFPILRLRGAYFALATVGINEAMRVVFNNWDLFGGAVGMFFNFSVYTQYGGAKAASELAYYTMTVVAIATITVSYLIKRSKFFFKNGIIEPGHAFELLRSIESLVMVVLGGIGTVAGPIVGAAAYEWLRGFLITNPALANFQLFLAGLLLLVTVLFVSSGLVGWLRERFPVLRGYVP
;
A
#
# COMPACT_ATOMS: atom_id res chain seq x y z
N MET A 1 1.64 3.26 24.76
CA MET A 1 2.29 2.07 24.15
C MET A 1 3.78 2.36 23.94
N LYS A 2 4.68 1.64 24.63
CA LYS A 2 6.15 1.80 24.51
C LYS A 2 6.56 1.55 23.04
N ARG A 3 7.19 2.53 22.39
CA ARG A 3 7.90 2.31 21.12
C ARG A 3 8.98 1.26 21.37
N MET A 4 8.77 0.02 20.90
CA MET A 4 9.85 -0.96 20.81
C MET A 4 10.94 -0.38 19.91
N ARG A 5 12.05 0.05 20.53
CA ARG A 5 13.22 0.66 19.88
C ARG A 5 14.23 -0.40 19.38
N VAL A 6 13.80 -1.62 19.09
CA VAL A 6 14.67 -2.56 18.38
C VAL A 6 14.68 -2.19 16.89
N PRO A 7 15.85 -2.06 16.25
CA PRO A 7 15.92 -1.81 14.81
C PRO A 7 15.53 -3.13 14.11
N PHE A 8 14.22 -3.37 14.02
CA PHE A 8 13.61 -4.63 13.59
C PHE A 8 13.96 -4.99 12.14
N LEU A 9 14.11 -3.99 11.26
CA LEU A 9 14.52 -4.20 9.87
C LEU A 9 15.96 -4.75 9.75
N PRO A 10 17.02 -4.08 10.25
CA PRO A 10 18.37 -4.60 10.08
C PRO A 10 18.57 -5.96 10.77
N ALA A 11 17.83 -6.27 11.84
CA ALA A 11 17.85 -7.62 12.42
C ALA A 11 17.28 -8.68 11.46
N ILE A 12 16.15 -8.38 10.80
CA ILE A 12 15.54 -9.29 9.80
C ILE A 12 16.43 -9.40 8.56
N VAL A 13 16.96 -8.29 8.05
CA VAL A 13 17.86 -8.30 6.89
C VAL A 13 19.15 -9.04 7.22
N ALA A 14 19.70 -8.86 8.42
CA ALA A 14 20.86 -9.63 8.87
C ALA A 14 20.55 -11.12 8.99
N LEU A 15 19.38 -11.50 9.52
CA LEU A 15 18.95 -12.90 9.56
C LEU A 15 18.85 -13.50 8.16
N LEU A 16 18.23 -12.79 7.21
CA LEU A 16 18.13 -13.25 5.82
C LEU A 16 19.49 -13.34 5.14
N ALA A 17 20.40 -12.40 5.42
CA ALA A 17 21.77 -12.44 4.91
C ALA A 17 22.58 -13.61 5.51
N VAL A 18 22.36 -13.94 6.78
CA VAL A 18 22.96 -15.14 7.41
C VAL A 18 22.41 -16.41 6.76
N LEU A 19 21.10 -16.49 6.55
CA LEU A 19 20.47 -17.60 5.83
C LEU A 19 20.97 -17.70 4.39
N ALA A 20 21.25 -16.58 3.73
CA ALA A 20 21.83 -16.51 2.39
C ALA A 20 23.26 -17.07 2.30
N ALA A 21 24.05 -16.89 3.36
CA ALA A 21 25.40 -17.42 3.44
C ALA A 21 25.44 -18.92 3.78
N PHE A 22 24.32 -19.47 4.25
CA PHE A 22 24.26 -20.82 4.80
C PHE A 22 24.54 -21.94 3.78
N PRO A 23 24.10 -21.85 2.50
CA PRO A 23 24.44 -22.84 1.48
C PRO A 23 25.91 -22.85 1.07
N ILE A 24 26.63 -21.73 1.24
CA ILE A 24 28.08 -21.66 0.96
C ILE A 24 28.84 -22.58 1.92
N LEU A 25 28.40 -22.61 3.19
CA LEU A 25 29.06 -23.35 4.27
C LEU A 25 28.81 -24.86 4.19
N THR A 26 27.64 -25.27 3.71
CA THR A 26 27.16 -26.65 3.75
C THR A 26 27.18 -27.35 2.39
N ASN A 27 27.18 -26.59 1.29
CA ASN A 27 27.24 -27.09 -0.09
C ASN A 27 26.22 -28.21 -0.40
N ASN A 28 25.08 -28.24 0.32
CA ASN A 28 24.04 -29.26 0.20
C ASN A 28 22.92 -28.76 -0.73
N PRO A 29 22.67 -29.45 -1.88
CA PRO A 29 21.65 -29.03 -2.84
C PRO A 29 20.22 -28.99 -2.27
N SER A 30 19.84 -29.98 -1.45
CA SER A 30 18.47 -30.09 -0.90
C SER A 30 18.15 -28.90 0.00
N MET A 31 19.09 -28.55 0.88
CA MET A 31 18.90 -27.41 1.79
C MET A 31 18.88 -26.07 1.05
N ARG A 32 19.62 -25.94 -0.06
CA ARG A 32 19.57 -24.75 -0.91
C ARG A 32 18.19 -24.59 -1.57
N GLU A 33 17.58 -25.69 -2.01
CA GLU A 33 16.24 -25.70 -2.59
C GLU A 33 15.17 -25.37 -1.53
N GLU A 34 15.26 -25.94 -0.33
CA GLU A 34 14.38 -25.60 0.79
C GLU A 34 14.47 -24.10 1.15
N LEU A 35 15.67 -23.55 1.26
CA LEU A 35 15.86 -22.13 1.56
C LEU A 35 15.40 -21.22 0.41
N PHE A 36 15.55 -21.65 -0.84
CA PHE A 36 14.97 -20.96 -1.99
C PHE A 36 13.44 -20.86 -1.86
N LEU A 37 12.77 -21.97 -1.52
CA LEU A 37 11.32 -21.99 -1.29
C LEU A 37 10.92 -21.10 -0.12
N VAL A 38 11.69 -21.08 0.97
CA VAL A 38 11.46 -20.17 2.10
C VAL A 38 11.53 -18.71 1.64
N PHE A 39 12.58 -18.30 0.92
CA PHE A 39 12.68 -16.93 0.42
C PHE A 39 11.56 -16.57 -0.57
N MET A 40 11.11 -17.53 -1.38
CA MET A 40 9.96 -17.36 -2.26
C MET A 40 8.67 -17.13 -1.48
N LEU A 41 8.37 -17.96 -0.50
CA LEU A 41 7.18 -17.81 0.34
C LEU A 41 7.22 -16.51 1.15
N VAL A 42 8.39 -16.12 1.66
CA VAL A 42 8.58 -14.83 2.36
C VAL A 42 8.30 -13.65 1.43
N THR A 43 8.76 -13.73 0.16
CA THR A 43 8.50 -12.70 -0.85
C THR A 43 7.01 -12.59 -1.15
N LEU A 44 6.34 -13.72 -1.40
CA LEU A 44 4.89 -13.77 -1.65
C LEU A 44 4.09 -13.25 -0.45
N ALA A 45 4.39 -13.72 0.76
CA ALA A 45 3.77 -13.26 2.00
C ALA A 45 3.98 -11.76 2.25
N SER A 46 5.18 -11.25 1.97
CA SER A 46 5.47 -9.82 2.10
C SER A 46 4.70 -8.98 1.08
N SER A 47 4.54 -9.49 -0.15
CA SER A 47 3.78 -8.83 -1.22
C SER A 47 2.30 -8.70 -0.89
N ILE A 48 1.67 -9.78 -0.38
CA ILE A 48 0.25 -9.75 0.01
C ILE A 48 0.05 -8.88 1.26
N ASN A 49 1.01 -8.86 2.17
CA ASN A 49 0.97 -8.02 3.37
C ASN A 49 0.97 -6.51 3.03
N ILE A 50 1.58 -6.10 1.92
CA ILE A 50 1.51 -4.70 1.47
C ILE A 50 0.07 -4.28 1.19
N ILE A 51 -0.72 -5.15 0.57
CA ILE A 51 -2.12 -4.85 0.24
C ILE A 51 -2.99 -5.15 1.46
N MET A 52 -3.05 -6.41 1.90
CA MET A 52 -3.96 -6.82 2.96
C MET A 52 -3.61 -6.18 4.32
N GLY A 53 -2.32 -6.17 4.68
CA GLY A 53 -1.86 -5.68 5.97
C GLY A 53 -1.88 -4.16 6.11
N TYR A 54 -1.54 -3.41 5.05
CA TYR A 54 -1.46 -1.94 5.14
C TYR A 54 -2.70 -1.22 4.61
N THR A 55 -3.46 -1.81 3.69
CA THR A 55 -4.64 -1.16 3.09
C THR A 55 -5.97 -1.73 3.60
N GLY A 56 -5.97 -2.90 4.24
CA GLY A 56 -7.17 -3.58 4.72
C GLY A 56 -7.99 -4.28 3.63
N TYR A 57 -7.55 -4.23 2.35
CA TYR A 57 -8.20 -4.95 1.26
C TYR A 57 -7.76 -6.41 1.22
N VAL A 58 -8.74 -7.32 1.33
CA VAL A 58 -8.50 -8.75 1.12
C VAL A 58 -8.33 -9.03 -0.38
N SER A 59 -7.14 -9.45 -0.79
CA SER A 59 -6.81 -9.77 -2.19
C SER A 59 -6.35 -11.22 -2.32
N PHE A 60 -6.84 -11.93 -3.33
CA PHE A 60 -6.39 -13.29 -3.69
C PHE A 60 -5.65 -13.32 -5.04
N GLY A 61 -5.57 -12.21 -5.75
CA GLY A 61 -5.07 -12.15 -7.12
C GLY A 61 -3.55 -12.09 -7.26
N HIS A 62 -2.79 -11.94 -6.17
CA HIS A 62 -1.34 -11.71 -6.23
C HIS A 62 -0.57 -12.84 -6.93
N ILE A 63 -1.06 -14.09 -6.80
CA ILE A 63 -0.44 -15.28 -7.39
C ILE A 63 -0.43 -15.25 -8.93
N VAL A 64 -1.38 -14.54 -9.53
CA VAL A 64 -1.45 -14.35 -10.99
C VAL A 64 -0.20 -13.64 -11.49
N PHE A 65 0.23 -12.59 -10.80
CA PHE A 65 1.39 -11.81 -11.23
C PHE A 65 2.71 -12.54 -11.00
N PHE A 66 2.77 -13.36 -9.94
CA PHE A 66 3.87 -14.30 -9.75
C PHE A 66 3.95 -15.31 -10.91
N GLY A 67 2.80 -15.90 -11.28
CA GLY A 67 2.69 -16.80 -12.42
C GLY A 67 3.11 -16.14 -13.73
N LEU A 68 2.55 -14.97 -14.07
CA LEU A 68 2.88 -14.22 -15.30
C LEU A 68 4.39 -13.95 -15.42
N GLY A 69 5.02 -13.47 -14.34
CA GLY A 69 6.46 -13.24 -14.33
C GLY A 69 7.26 -14.52 -14.57
N GLY A 70 6.85 -15.63 -13.93
CA GLY A 70 7.43 -16.96 -14.14
C GLY A 70 7.30 -17.43 -15.59
N TYR A 71 6.09 -17.43 -16.14
CA TYR A 71 5.83 -17.90 -17.51
C TYR A 71 6.57 -17.05 -18.57
N PHE A 72 6.59 -15.72 -18.45
CA PHE A 72 7.34 -14.89 -19.40
C PHE A 72 8.85 -15.10 -19.29
N ALA A 73 9.41 -15.17 -18.08
CA ALA A 73 10.84 -15.44 -17.90
C ALA A 73 11.22 -16.81 -18.46
N PHE A 74 10.36 -17.80 -18.22
CA PHE A 74 10.54 -19.15 -18.71
C PHE A 74 10.49 -19.22 -20.24
N TYR A 75 9.54 -18.53 -20.87
CA TYR A 75 9.43 -18.45 -22.32
C TYR A 75 10.71 -17.86 -22.95
N LEU A 76 11.25 -16.78 -22.39
CA LEU A 76 12.49 -16.17 -22.85
C LEU A 76 13.68 -17.12 -22.69
N MET A 77 13.77 -17.85 -21.58
CA MET A 77 14.88 -18.77 -21.34
C MET A 77 14.80 -20.04 -22.20
N GLN A 78 13.63 -20.67 -22.26
CA GLN A 78 13.45 -21.98 -22.88
C GLN A 78 13.25 -21.89 -24.39
N ILE A 79 12.47 -20.93 -24.87
CA ILE A 79 12.13 -20.81 -26.30
C ILE A 79 13.11 -19.87 -27.01
N GLN A 80 13.41 -18.71 -26.42
CA GLN A 80 14.33 -17.73 -27.03
C GLN A 80 15.80 -17.98 -26.67
N GLY A 81 16.08 -18.85 -25.69
CA GLY A 81 17.44 -19.19 -25.28
C GLY A 81 18.16 -18.07 -24.53
N TRP A 82 17.44 -17.09 -23.97
CA TRP A 82 18.02 -15.96 -23.27
C TRP A 82 18.59 -16.37 -21.91
N HIS A 83 19.66 -15.69 -21.50
CA HIS A 83 20.23 -15.86 -20.16
C HIS A 83 19.25 -15.45 -19.05
N PHE A 84 19.41 -16.05 -17.87
CA PHE A 84 18.50 -15.95 -16.72
C PHE A 84 18.23 -14.50 -16.27
N ILE A 85 19.29 -13.70 -16.07
CA ILE A 85 19.14 -12.33 -15.54
C ILE A 85 18.41 -11.40 -16.53
N PRO A 86 18.81 -11.32 -17.82
CA PRO A 86 18.05 -10.55 -18.82
C PRO A 86 16.59 -10.99 -18.92
N SER A 87 16.33 -12.30 -18.91
CA SER A 87 14.99 -12.86 -18.96
C SER A 87 14.12 -12.38 -17.79
N LEU A 88 14.67 -12.31 -16.57
CA LEU A 88 13.95 -11.83 -15.39
C LEU A 88 13.53 -10.36 -15.54
N ILE A 89 14.45 -9.51 -16.01
CA ILE A 89 14.21 -8.06 -16.16
C ILE A 89 13.19 -7.79 -17.27
N VAL A 90 13.36 -8.44 -18.42
CA VAL A 90 12.46 -8.25 -19.57
C VAL A 90 11.09 -8.85 -19.30
N ALA A 91 10.99 -9.98 -18.59
CA ALA A 91 9.72 -10.57 -18.19
C ALA A 91 8.91 -9.67 -17.23
N ALA A 92 9.58 -8.83 -16.44
CA ALA A 92 8.89 -7.90 -15.55
C ALA A 92 8.07 -6.85 -16.32
N ILE A 93 8.46 -6.48 -17.55
CA ILE A 93 7.79 -5.46 -18.36
C ILE A 93 6.36 -5.90 -18.75
N PRO A 94 6.14 -7.02 -19.48
CA PRO A 94 4.79 -7.45 -19.83
C PRO A 94 3.96 -7.81 -18.59
N SER A 95 4.57 -8.39 -17.54
CA SER A 95 3.87 -8.63 -16.27
C SER A 95 3.37 -7.34 -15.62
N ALA A 96 4.18 -6.29 -15.59
CA ALA A 96 3.79 -4.98 -15.05
C ALA A 96 2.71 -4.32 -15.89
N VAL A 97 2.79 -4.43 -17.22
CA VAL A 97 1.76 -3.91 -18.13
C VAL A 97 0.42 -4.61 -17.88
N ILE A 98 0.41 -5.94 -17.83
CA ILE A 98 -0.82 -6.71 -17.55
C ILE A 98 -1.34 -6.39 -16.14
N ALA A 99 -0.45 -6.28 -15.15
CA ALA A 99 -0.81 -5.88 -13.79
C ALA A 99 -1.45 -4.49 -13.73
N ALA A 100 -0.95 -3.53 -14.50
CA ALA A 100 -1.53 -2.18 -14.57
C ALA A 100 -2.90 -2.20 -15.26
N LEU A 101 -3.02 -2.90 -16.39
CA LEU A 101 -4.26 -2.99 -17.16
C LEU A 101 -5.38 -3.64 -16.36
N ILE A 102 -5.08 -4.71 -15.63
CA ILE A 102 -6.03 -5.46 -14.82
C ILE A 102 -6.26 -4.78 -13.47
N GLY A 103 -5.19 -4.31 -12.83
CA GLY A 103 -5.23 -3.67 -11.51
C GLY A 103 -6.02 -2.36 -11.51
N PHE A 104 -5.88 -1.51 -12.53
CA PHE A 104 -6.50 -0.19 -12.55
C PHE A 104 -8.05 -0.23 -12.45
N PRO A 105 -8.78 -1.10 -13.16
CA PRO A 105 -10.21 -1.31 -12.93
C PRO A 105 -10.55 -1.91 -11.56
N ILE A 106 -9.80 -2.91 -11.10
CA ILE A 106 -10.12 -3.65 -9.87
C ILE A 106 -9.97 -2.78 -8.63
N LEU A 107 -8.97 -1.88 -8.62
CA LEU A 107 -8.73 -0.96 -7.51
C LEU A 107 -9.91 0.00 -7.26
N ARG A 108 -10.89 0.06 -8.18
CA ARG A 108 -12.15 0.81 -7.99
C ARG A 108 -13.18 0.04 -7.14
N LEU A 109 -13.03 -1.28 -7.01
CA LEU A 109 -13.90 -2.14 -6.22
C LEU A 109 -13.54 -2.05 -4.72
N ARG A 110 -14.52 -2.28 -3.85
CA ARG A 110 -14.33 -2.19 -2.40
C ARG A 110 -14.87 -3.41 -1.67
N GLY A 111 -14.24 -3.76 -0.55
CA GLY A 111 -14.66 -4.84 0.34
C GLY A 111 -14.73 -6.19 -0.36
N ALA A 112 -15.85 -6.91 -0.19
CA ALA A 112 -16.04 -8.25 -0.75
C ALA A 112 -15.96 -8.29 -2.29
N TYR A 113 -16.40 -7.24 -2.99
CA TYR A 113 -16.34 -7.17 -4.45
C TYR A 113 -14.90 -7.19 -4.97
N PHE A 114 -13.98 -6.52 -4.26
CA PHE A 114 -12.55 -6.53 -4.61
C PHE A 114 -11.99 -7.95 -4.47
N ALA A 115 -12.27 -8.62 -3.34
CA ALA A 115 -11.83 -10.00 -3.11
C ALA A 115 -12.37 -10.96 -4.18
N LEU A 116 -13.67 -10.94 -4.46
CA LEU A 116 -14.32 -11.79 -5.48
C LEU A 116 -13.75 -11.54 -6.87
N ALA A 117 -13.54 -10.28 -7.26
CA ALA A 117 -12.94 -9.96 -8.55
C ALA A 117 -11.52 -10.53 -8.67
N THR A 118 -10.71 -10.43 -7.62
CA THR A 118 -9.34 -10.98 -7.65
C THR A 118 -9.31 -12.52 -7.75
N VAL A 119 -10.29 -13.21 -7.17
CA VAL A 119 -10.46 -14.66 -7.35
C VAL A 119 -10.87 -14.98 -8.79
N GLY A 120 -11.84 -14.24 -9.33
CA GLY A 120 -12.28 -14.42 -10.72
C GLY A 120 -11.16 -14.22 -11.74
N ILE A 121 -10.26 -13.27 -11.49
CA ILE A 121 -9.09 -13.05 -12.36
C ILE A 121 -8.09 -14.18 -12.26
N ASN A 122 -7.87 -14.74 -11.07
CA ASN A 122 -7.00 -15.89 -10.91
C ASN A 122 -7.52 -17.08 -11.73
N GLU A 123 -8.83 -17.31 -11.70
CA GLU A 123 -9.47 -18.34 -12.50
C GLU A 123 -9.37 -18.05 -14.00
N ALA A 124 -9.71 -16.84 -14.42
CA ALA A 124 -9.65 -16.43 -15.82
C ALA A 124 -8.24 -16.59 -16.40
N MET A 125 -7.20 -16.17 -15.65
CA MET A 125 -5.82 -16.32 -16.08
C MET A 125 -5.39 -17.78 -16.14
N ARG A 126 -5.78 -18.61 -15.17
CA ARG A 126 -5.53 -20.06 -15.24
C ARG A 126 -6.13 -20.67 -16.50
N VAL A 127 -7.39 -20.33 -16.82
CA VAL A 127 -8.06 -20.82 -18.03
C VAL A 127 -7.34 -20.36 -19.29
N VAL A 128 -6.94 -19.08 -19.37
CA VAL A 128 -6.18 -18.57 -20.52
C VAL A 128 -4.90 -19.35 -20.74
N PHE A 129 -4.08 -19.52 -19.69
CA PHE A 129 -2.80 -20.23 -19.82
C PHE A 129 -2.98 -21.74 -20.08
N ASN A 130 -4.03 -22.36 -19.56
CA ASN A 130 -4.34 -23.76 -19.83
C ASN A 130 -4.74 -24.02 -21.30
N ASN A 131 -5.35 -23.03 -21.96
CA ASN A 131 -5.80 -23.15 -23.36
C ASN A 131 -4.78 -22.61 -24.37
N TRP A 132 -3.66 -22.05 -23.92
CA TRP A 132 -2.69 -21.42 -24.79
C TRP A 132 -1.43 -22.27 -24.94
N ASP A 133 -1.29 -22.91 -26.10
CA ASP A 133 -0.17 -23.82 -26.39
C ASP A 133 1.20 -23.16 -26.29
N LEU A 134 1.28 -21.83 -26.53
CA LEU A 134 2.52 -21.06 -26.43
C LEU A 134 3.18 -21.17 -25.05
N PHE A 135 2.37 -21.31 -23.99
CA PHE A 135 2.82 -21.43 -22.61
C PHE A 135 2.76 -22.88 -22.08
N GLY A 136 2.68 -23.86 -22.99
CA GLY A 136 2.62 -25.28 -22.66
C GLY A 136 1.23 -25.79 -22.26
N GLY A 137 0.18 -24.96 -22.41
CA GLY A 137 -1.20 -25.32 -22.11
C GLY A 137 -1.38 -25.88 -20.69
N ALA A 138 -2.26 -26.87 -20.54
CA ALA A 138 -2.55 -27.50 -19.25
C ALA A 138 -1.35 -28.27 -18.64
N VAL A 139 -0.36 -28.63 -19.44
CA VAL A 139 0.83 -29.38 -19.01
C VAL A 139 1.91 -28.44 -18.46
N GLY A 140 1.91 -27.17 -18.89
CA GLY A 140 2.88 -26.16 -18.49
C GLY A 140 4.22 -26.28 -19.22
N MET A 141 5.23 -25.55 -18.75
CA MET A 141 6.56 -25.52 -19.35
C MET A 141 7.63 -26.16 -18.46
N PHE A 142 8.55 -26.89 -19.08
CA PHE A 142 9.65 -27.58 -18.40
C PHE A 142 10.99 -27.22 -19.03
N PHE A 143 12.03 -27.12 -18.20
CA PHE A 143 13.35 -26.76 -18.66
C PHE A 143 14.01 -28.01 -19.21
N ASN A 144 14.58 -27.91 -20.39
CA ASN A 144 15.45 -28.96 -20.88
C ASN A 144 16.78 -28.93 -20.10
N PHE A 145 17.36 -30.09 -19.84
CA PHE A 145 18.66 -30.19 -19.16
C PHE A 145 19.78 -29.42 -19.89
N SER A 146 19.60 -29.16 -21.20
CA SER A 146 20.50 -28.34 -22.01
C SER A 146 20.57 -26.87 -21.58
N VAL A 147 19.55 -26.31 -20.93
CA VAL A 147 19.59 -24.92 -20.44
C VAL A 147 20.64 -24.76 -19.34
N TYR A 148 20.87 -25.80 -18.54
CA TYR A 148 21.85 -25.76 -17.44
C TYR A 148 23.30 -25.75 -17.93
N THR A 149 23.59 -26.20 -19.15
CA THR A 149 24.96 -26.24 -19.68
C THR A 149 25.53 -24.84 -19.86
N GLN A 150 24.67 -23.86 -20.19
CA GLN A 150 25.03 -22.44 -20.32
C GLN A 150 25.54 -21.82 -19.01
N TYR A 151 25.23 -22.43 -17.87
CA TYR A 151 25.63 -21.94 -16.55
C TYR A 151 26.76 -22.76 -15.93
N GLY A 152 27.33 -23.74 -16.65
CA GLY A 152 28.34 -24.66 -16.11
C GLY A 152 27.75 -25.83 -15.29
N GLY A 153 26.46 -26.13 -15.47
CA GLY A 153 25.78 -27.27 -14.88
C GLY A 153 24.65 -26.90 -13.91
N ALA A 154 23.86 -27.91 -13.51
CA ALA A 154 22.68 -27.73 -12.66
C ALA A 154 23.00 -27.10 -11.29
N LYS A 155 24.20 -27.37 -10.76
CA LYS A 155 24.68 -26.78 -9.51
C LYS A 155 24.79 -25.26 -9.60
N ALA A 156 25.50 -24.75 -10.59
CA ALA A 156 25.73 -23.32 -10.76
C ALA A 156 24.43 -22.57 -11.11
N ALA A 157 23.55 -23.18 -11.91
CA ALA A 157 22.23 -22.62 -12.20
C ALA A 157 21.35 -22.48 -10.95
N SER A 158 21.32 -23.51 -10.10
CA SER A 158 20.56 -23.46 -8.84
C SER A 158 21.18 -22.51 -7.80
N GLU A 159 22.50 -22.31 -7.81
CA GLU A 159 23.15 -21.26 -7.02
C GLU A 159 22.75 -19.86 -7.47
N LEU A 160 22.76 -19.61 -8.78
CA LEU A 160 22.34 -18.34 -9.34
C LEU A 160 20.87 -18.04 -9.00
N ALA A 161 19.97 -19.01 -9.15
CA ALA A 161 18.56 -18.87 -8.78
C ALA A 161 18.39 -18.59 -7.27
N TYR A 162 19.17 -19.25 -6.43
CA TYR A 162 19.14 -19.04 -4.99
C TYR A 162 19.56 -17.62 -4.57
N TYR A 163 20.70 -17.13 -5.06
CA TYR A 163 21.18 -15.79 -4.70
C TYR A 163 20.29 -14.69 -5.26
N THR A 164 19.79 -14.85 -6.49
CA THR A 164 18.84 -13.90 -7.05
C THR A 164 17.54 -13.85 -6.23
N MET A 165 17.02 -15.00 -5.77
CA MET A 165 15.84 -15.02 -4.92
C MET A 165 16.07 -14.39 -3.55
N THR A 166 17.26 -14.57 -2.98
CA THR A 166 17.66 -13.90 -1.74
C THR A 166 17.62 -12.38 -1.91
N VAL A 167 18.21 -11.86 -2.99
CA VAL A 167 18.23 -10.41 -3.29
C VAL A 167 16.80 -9.89 -3.44
N VAL A 168 15.94 -10.63 -4.16
CA VAL A 168 14.52 -10.28 -4.31
C VAL A 168 13.80 -10.26 -2.97
N ALA A 169 13.99 -11.25 -2.11
CA ALA A 169 13.35 -11.31 -0.79
C ALA A 169 13.76 -10.14 0.11
N ILE A 170 15.07 -9.82 0.16
CA ILE A 170 15.59 -8.66 0.91
C ILE A 170 15.01 -7.35 0.35
N ALA A 171 14.97 -7.22 -0.98
CA ALA A 171 14.39 -6.04 -1.63
C ALA A 171 12.90 -5.88 -1.29
N THR A 172 12.10 -6.95 -1.39
CA THR A 172 10.66 -6.92 -1.09
C THR A 172 10.38 -6.56 0.38
N ILE A 173 11.13 -7.11 1.33
CA ILE A 173 10.99 -6.76 2.76
C ILE A 173 11.38 -5.31 3.00
N THR A 174 12.47 -4.85 2.38
CA THR A 174 12.92 -3.47 2.50
C THR A 174 11.86 -2.52 1.97
N VAL A 175 11.30 -2.79 0.79
CA VAL A 175 10.19 -2.01 0.20
C VAL A 175 8.97 -2.02 1.12
N SER A 176 8.55 -3.19 1.62
CA SER A 176 7.42 -3.30 2.54
C SER A 176 7.61 -2.45 3.81
N TYR A 177 8.83 -2.43 4.35
CA TYR A 177 9.18 -1.59 5.50
C TYR A 177 9.21 -0.10 5.18
N LEU A 178 9.75 0.29 4.02
CA LEU A 178 9.75 1.68 3.56
C LEU A 178 8.32 2.19 3.38
N ILE A 179 7.43 1.38 2.82
CA ILE A 179 6.00 1.68 2.69
C ILE A 179 5.38 1.91 4.08
N LYS A 180 5.63 1.00 5.04
CA LYS A 180 5.15 1.14 6.42
C LYS A 180 5.64 2.43 7.10
N ARG A 181 6.88 2.86 6.83
CA ARG A 181 7.44 4.11 7.39
C ARG A 181 7.01 5.38 6.65
N SER A 182 6.53 5.26 5.42
CA SER A 182 6.08 6.40 4.65
C SER A 182 4.86 7.07 5.32
N LYS A 183 4.74 8.40 5.18
CA LYS A 183 3.60 9.17 5.72
C LYS A 183 2.23 8.72 5.18
N PHE A 184 2.21 7.83 4.18
CA PHE A 184 1.03 7.23 3.57
C PHE A 184 0.19 6.43 4.59
N PHE A 185 0.83 5.75 5.55
CA PHE A 185 0.13 5.00 6.60
C PHE A 185 -0.50 5.91 7.67
N PHE A 186 0.14 7.04 8.00
CA PHE A 186 -0.31 7.93 9.09
C PHE A 186 -1.59 8.72 8.78
N LYS A 187 -2.00 8.85 7.51
CA LYS A 187 -3.17 9.64 7.13
C LYS A 187 -4.46 8.82 7.01
N ASN A 188 -4.36 7.52 6.73
CA ASN A 188 -5.50 6.69 6.33
C ASN A 188 -5.60 5.37 7.11
N GLY A 189 -5.14 5.32 8.36
CA GLY A 189 -5.06 4.09 9.15
C GLY A 189 -6.35 3.27 9.27
N ILE A 190 -7.49 3.78 8.81
CA ILE A 190 -8.62 3.13 8.14
C ILE A 190 -9.48 4.28 7.55
N ILE A 191 -10.01 4.18 6.32
CA ILE A 191 -11.09 5.07 5.84
C ILE A 191 -12.36 4.25 5.77
N GLU A 192 -13.20 4.37 6.79
CA GLU A 192 -14.55 3.84 6.76
C GLU A 192 -15.49 4.86 6.08
N PRO A 193 -16.48 4.41 5.28
CA PRO A 193 -17.48 5.30 4.68
C PRO A 193 -18.18 6.18 5.74
N GLY A 194 -18.35 5.66 6.96
CA GLY A 194 -18.92 6.39 8.08
C GLY A 194 -18.11 7.62 8.51
N HIS A 195 -16.78 7.61 8.37
CA HIS A 195 -15.92 8.74 8.74
C HIS A 195 -15.68 9.72 7.57
N ALA A 196 -15.78 9.24 6.33
CA ALA A 196 -15.53 10.04 5.12
C ALA A 196 -16.79 10.73 4.58
N PHE A 197 -17.97 10.13 4.79
CA PHE A 197 -19.28 10.65 4.35
C PHE A 197 -20.21 10.95 5.53
N GLU A 198 -19.63 11.25 6.69
CA GLU A 198 -20.42 11.65 7.86
C GLU A 198 -21.03 13.02 7.63
N LEU A 199 -22.36 13.12 7.73
CA LEU A 199 -23.06 14.40 7.69
C LEU A 199 -22.48 15.39 8.72
N LEU A 200 -22.00 14.86 9.85
CA LEU A 200 -21.34 15.63 10.90
C LEU A 200 -20.12 16.41 10.39
N ARG A 201 -19.24 15.81 9.59
CA ARG A 201 -18.04 16.47 9.03
C ARG A 201 -18.40 17.61 8.08
N SER A 202 -19.48 17.44 7.31
CA SER A 202 -20.00 18.49 6.45
C SER A 202 -20.55 19.66 7.27
N ILE A 203 -21.28 19.38 8.35
CA ILE A 203 -21.78 20.42 9.28
C ILE A 203 -20.62 21.14 9.99
N GLU A 204 -19.63 20.40 10.51
CA GLU A 204 -18.43 20.96 11.15
C GLU A 204 -17.67 21.91 10.22
N SER A 205 -17.50 21.55 8.94
CA SER A 205 -16.83 22.43 7.97
C SER A 205 -17.61 23.72 7.71
N LEU A 206 -18.94 23.68 7.67
CA LEU A 206 -19.78 24.88 7.61
C LEU A 206 -19.62 25.73 8.87
N VAL A 207 -19.62 25.12 10.06
CA VAL A 207 -19.40 25.83 11.33
C VAL A 207 -18.05 26.54 11.33
N MET A 208 -16.98 25.88 10.91
CA MET A 208 -15.64 26.48 10.85
C MET A 208 -15.59 27.69 9.92
N VAL A 209 -16.24 27.62 8.76
CA VAL A 209 -16.29 28.73 7.79
C VAL A 209 -17.13 29.89 8.32
N VAL A 210 -18.30 29.62 8.90
CA VAL A 210 -19.21 30.63 9.44
C VAL A 210 -18.60 31.31 10.67
N LEU A 211 -18.04 30.53 11.59
CA LEU A 211 -17.36 31.02 12.79
C LEU A 211 -16.15 31.90 12.41
N GLY A 212 -15.38 31.47 11.41
CA GLY A 212 -14.23 32.20 10.90
C GLY A 212 -14.57 33.49 10.16
N GLY A 213 -15.65 33.49 9.38
CA GLY A 213 -16.11 34.61 8.56
C GLY A 213 -16.19 34.23 7.09
N ILE A 214 -17.42 34.24 6.56
CA ILE A 214 -17.71 33.93 5.15
C ILE A 214 -17.10 35.02 4.26
N GLY A 215 -16.36 34.61 3.23
CA GLY A 215 -15.79 35.52 2.22
C GLY A 215 -14.38 36.03 2.52
N THR A 216 -13.68 35.50 3.53
CA THR A 216 -12.27 35.83 3.82
C THR A 216 -11.37 34.62 3.69
N VAL A 217 -10.11 34.81 3.29
CA VAL A 217 -9.14 33.68 3.17
C VAL A 217 -8.66 33.21 4.54
N ALA A 218 -8.52 34.15 5.49
CA ALA A 218 -8.09 33.84 6.86
C ALA A 218 -9.23 33.26 7.72
N GLY A 219 -10.50 33.54 7.39
CA GLY A 219 -11.67 33.09 8.13
C GLY A 219 -11.68 31.58 8.37
N PRO A 220 -11.68 30.73 7.33
CA PRO A 220 -11.70 29.28 7.50
C PRO A 220 -10.53 28.73 8.33
N ILE A 221 -9.35 29.36 8.25
CA ILE A 221 -8.17 28.94 9.02
C ILE A 221 -8.36 29.25 10.51
N VAL A 222 -8.77 30.48 10.82
CA VAL A 222 -9.04 30.92 12.20
C VAL A 222 -10.22 30.15 12.79
N GLY A 223 -11.27 29.94 12.01
CA GLY A 223 -12.45 29.18 12.41
C GLY A 223 -12.17 27.70 12.62
N ALA A 224 -11.36 27.07 11.77
CA ALA A 224 -10.92 25.69 11.98
C ALA A 224 -10.04 25.55 13.22
N ALA A 225 -9.08 26.47 13.43
CA ALA A 225 -8.22 26.46 14.61
C ALA A 225 -9.01 26.69 15.91
N ALA A 226 -9.94 27.65 15.92
CA ALA A 226 -10.79 27.94 17.07
C ALA A 226 -11.76 26.79 17.37
N TYR A 227 -12.38 26.22 16.34
CA TYR A 227 -13.31 25.10 16.49
C TYR A 227 -12.58 23.83 16.98
N GLU A 228 -11.43 23.49 16.41
CA GLU A 228 -10.64 22.32 16.86
C GLU A 228 -10.08 22.51 18.27
N TRP A 229 -9.67 23.72 18.63
CA TRP A 229 -9.24 24.01 20.00
C TRP A 229 -10.39 23.82 21.01
N LEU A 230 -11.58 24.35 20.69
CA LEU A 230 -12.77 24.21 21.53
C LEU A 230 -13.24 22.75 21.60
N ARG A 231 -13.28 22.05 20.46
CA ARG A 231 -13.62 20.64 20.37
C ARG A 231 -12.64 19.78 21.18
N GLY A 232 -11.35 20.06 21.10
CA GLY A 232 -10.31 19.40 21.90
C GLY A 232 -10.54 19.58 23.41
N PHE A 233 -10.91 20.78 23.84
CA PHE A 233 -11.26 21.04 25.25
C PHE A 233 -12.51 20.27 25.71
N LEU A 234 -13.53 20.15 24.84
CA LEU A 234 -14.78 19.44 25.16
C LEU A 234 -14.59 17.93 25.26
N ILE A 235 -13.82 17.32 24.35
CA ILE A 235 -13.57 15.88 24.34
C ILE A 235 -12.70 15.44 25.53
N THR A 236 -11.84 16.34 26.02
CA THR A 236 -10.98 16.05 27.19
C THR A 236 -11.78 15.95 28.50
N ASN A 237 -12.99 16.50 28.56
CA ASN A 237 -13.86 16.47 29.72
C ASN A 237 -14.92 15.34 29.60
N PRO A 238 -14.89 14.30 30.45
CA PRO A 238 -15.79 13.14 30.33
C PRO A 238 -17.28 13.47 30.41
N ALA A 239 -17.64 14.54 31.12
CA ALA A 239 -19.02 15.01 31.25
C ALA A 239 -19.54 15.76 30.00
N LEU A 240 -18.62 16.33 29.19
CA LEU A 240 -18.96 17.20 28.05
C LEU A 240 -18.76 16.52 26.70
N ALA A 241 -18.08 15.36 26.67
CA ALA A 241 -17.79 14.61 25.45
C ALA A 241 -19.05 14.29 24.61
N ASN A 242 -20.20 14.05 25.25
CA ASN A 242 -21.46 13.72 24.55
C ASN A 242 -22.23 14.95 24.05
N PHE A 243 -21.87 16.17 24.48
CA PHE A 243 -22.58 17.41 24.12
C PHE A 243 -22.00 18.12 22.89
N GLN A 244 -21.04 17.51 22.18
CA GLN A 244 -20.37 18.11 21.03
C GLN A 244 -21.34 18.59 19.94
N LEU A 245 -22.34 17.78 19.58
CA LEU A 245 -23.33 18.14 18.53
C LEU A 245 -24.20 19.32 18.96
N PHE A 246 -24.64 19.32 20.21
CA PHE A 246 -25.43 20.40 20.77
C PHE A 246 -24.66 21.72 20.75
N LEU A 247 -23.39 21.70 21.16
CA LEU A 247 -22.54 22.89 21.18
C LEU A 247 -22.15 23.37 19.77
N ALA A 248 -21.90 22.47 18.82
CA ALA A 248 -21.63 22.84 17.43
C ALA A 248 -22.84 23.55 16.79
N GLY A 249 -24.05 23.03 17.01
CA GLY A 249 -25.29 23.67 16.56
C GLY A 249 -25.56 25.01 17.25
N LEU A 250 -25.32 25.08 18.57
CA LEU A 250 -25.45 26.32 19.34
C LEU A 250 -24.46 27.39 18.88
N LEU A 251 -23.20 27.04 18.63
CA LEU A 251 -22.17 27.95 18.12
C LEU A 251 -22.54 28.50 16.74
N LEU A 252 -23.04 27.65 15.85
CA LEU A 252 -23.53 28.09 14.55
C LEU A 252 -24.69 29.08 14.70
N LEU A 253 -25.65 28.78 15.57
CA LEU A 253 -26.79 29.65 15.80
C LEU A 253 -26.36 31.01 16.40
N VAL A 254 -25.48 31.00 17.41
CA VAL A 254 -24.98 32.23 18.04
C VAL A 254 -24.15 33.06 17.05
N THR A 255 -23.30 32.43 16.25
CA THR A 255 -22.50 33.15 15.24
C THR A 255 -23.38 33.78 14.18
N VAL A 256 -24.38 33.05 13.67
CA VAL A 256 -25.33 33.59 12.68
C VAL A 256 -26.18 34.73 13.26
N LEU A 257 -26.62 34.63 14.52
CA LEU A 257 -27.49 35.64 15.14
C LEU A 257 -26.77 36.91 15.57
N PHE A 258 -25.53 36.80 16.07
CA PHE A 258 -24.83 37.92 16.70
C PHE A 258 -23.60 38.40 15.93
N VAL A 259 -23.06 37.60 15.01
CA VAL A 259 -21.80 37.89 14.30
C VAL A 259 -21.96 37.53 12.82
N SER A 260 -22.78 38.31 12.10
CA SER A 260 -23.08 38.10 10.67
C SER A 260 -21.86 38.06 9.76
N SER A 261 -20.73 38.64 10.20
CA SER A 261 -19.46 38.71 9.45
C SER A 261 -18.42 37.66 9.91
N GLY A 262 -18.73 36.81 10.90
CA GLY A 262 -17.79 35.90 11.59
C GLY A 262 -16.69 36.60 12.40
N LEU A 263 -15.83 35.83 13.08
CA LEU A 263 -14.78 36.36 13.98
C LEU A 263 -13.82 37.32 13.27
N VAL A 264 -13.36 36.97 12.06
CA VAL A 264 -12.42 37.80 11.29
C VAL A 264 -13.10 39.06 10.74
N GLY A 265 -14.37 38.96 10.31
CA GLY A 265 -15.14 40.12 9.86
C GLY A 265 -15.44 41.10 10.99
N TRP A 266 -15.80 40.60 12.17
CA TRP A 266 -16.03 41.42 13.36
C TRP A 266 -14.77 42.19 13.79
N LEU A 267 -13.60 41.53 13.76
CA LEU A 267 -12.32 42.19 14.06
C LEU A 267 -11.97 43.26 13.01
N ARG A 268 -12.28 43.03 11.73
CA ARG A 268 -12.05 44.00 10.64
C ARG A 268 -12.95 45.24 10.75
N GLU A 269 -14.16 45.09 11.26
CA GLU A 269 -15.08 46.20 11.53
C GLU A 269 -14.67 47.01 12.76
N ARG A 270 -14.13 46.35 13.79
CA ARG A 270 -13.70 47.02 15.03
C ARG A 270 -12.34 47.70 14.93
N PHE A 271 -11.42 47.19 14.12
CA PHE A 271 -10.07 47.73 13.94
C PHE A 271 -9.77 48.03 12.46
N PRO A 272 -9.99 49.27 11.99
CA PRO A 272 -9.85 49.67 10.58
C PRO A 272 -8.44 49.46 9.99
N VAL A 273 -7.41 49.43 10.85
CA VAL A 273 -6.00 49.23 10.48
C VAL A 273 -5.75 47.84 9.87
N LEU A 274 -6.55 46.84 10.22
CA LEU A 274 -6.39 45.46 9.73
C LEU A 274 -6.97 45.23 8.33
N ARG A 275 -7.68 46.21 7.73
CA ARG A 275 -8.29 46.08 6.39
C ARG A 275 -7.28 45.85 5.26
N GLY A 276 -6.00 46.22 5.45
CA GLY A 276 -4.95 46.12 4.43
C GLY A 276 -4.11 44.83 4.48
N TYR A 277 -4.17 44.06 5.57
CA TYR A 277 -3.29 42.89 5.79
C TYR A 277 -4.01 41.54 5.69
N VAL A 278 -5.35 41.54 5.77
CA VAL A 278 -6.17 40.33 5.68
C VAL A 278 -7.15 40.53 4.52
N PRO A 279 -6.94 39.87 3.36
CA PRO A 279 -7.89 39.91 2.26
C PRO A 279 -9.21 39.22 2.63
#